data_AF-A0A085LHN7-F1
#
_entry.id   AF-A0A085LHN7-F1
#
_cell.length_a   1.000
_cell.length_b   1.000
_cell.length_c   1.000
_cell.angle_alpha   90.00
_cell.angle_beta   90.00
_cell.angle_gamma   90.00
#
_symmetry.space_group_name_H-M   'P 1'
#
loop_
_entity.id
_entity.type
_entity.pdbx_description
1 polymer ?
#
loop_
_entity_poly.entity_id
_entity_poly.type
_entity_poly.pdbx_seq_one_letter_code
_entity_poly.pdbx_strand_id
1 'polypeptide(L)' 'MWESPGALVAVANSPRFGGGVRVAPDAAPDDGLLDVVVAGPLGRWGAARVFPGMYAGRHLAHRAVGT' A
#
# COMPACT_ATOMS: atom_id res chain seq x y z
N MET A 1 17.55 6.80 -11.49
CA MET A 1 17.27 5.55 -10.77
C MET A 1 16.70 5.94 -9.42
N TRP A 2 15.53 5.41 -9.05
CA TRP A 2 14.95 5.65 -7.72
C TRP A 2 15.29 4.46 -6.82
N GLU A 3 15.70 4.76 -5.59
CA GLU A 3 16.04 3.76 -4.59
C GLU A 3 15.56 4.26 -3.23
N SER A 4 14.89 3.39 -2.48
CA SER A 4 14.54 3.66 -1.08
C SER A 4 14.48 2.37 -0.27
N PRO A 5 14.80 2.41 1.02
CA PRO A 5 14.62 1.28 1.91
C PRO A 5 13.13 1.06 2.20
N GLY A 6 12.67 -0.19 2.15
CA GLY A 6 11.27 -0.53 2.37
C GLY A 6 11.08 -1.96 2.85
N ALA A 7 9.96 -2.18 3.55
CA ALA A 7 9.52 -3.52 3.91
C ALA A 7 8.76 -4.20 2.76
N LEU A 8 8.07 -3.42 1.91
CA LEU A 8 7.23 -3.93 0.83
C LEU A 8 6.97 -2.87 -0.23
N VAL A 9 6.86 -3.31 -1.48
CA VAL A 9 6.29 -2.54 -2.60
C VAL A 9 5.16 -3.36 -3.21
N ALA A 10 4.02 -2.72 -3.43
CA ALA A 10 2.91 -3.30 -4.19
C ALA A 10 2.62 -2.43 -5.41
N VAL A 11 2.51 -3.06 -6.58
CA VAL A 11 2.09 -2.41 -7.82
C VAL A 11 0.71 -2.95 -8.15
N ALA A 12 -0.28 -2.06 -8.26
CA ALA A 12 -1.68 -2.44 -8.34
C ALA A 12 -2.38 -1.75 -9.51
N ASN A 13 -3.12 -2.55 -10.30
CA ASN A 13 -4.04 -2.07 -11.34
C ASN A 13 -5.47 -1.92 -10.80
N SER A 14 -5.75 -2.33 -9.57
CA SER A 14 -7.10 -2.27 -9.00
C SER A 14 -7.03 -2.02 -7.50
N PRO A 15 -8.11 -1.54 -6.87
CA PRO A 15 -8.04 -1.11 -5.48
C PRO A 15 -7.67 -2.20 -4.48
N ARG A 16 -7.88 -3.47 -4.83
CA ARG A 16 -7.90 -4.57 -3.88
C ARG A 16 -7.23 -5.82 -4.42
N PHE A 17 -6.55 -6.54 -3.54
CA PHE A 17 -6.17 -7.94 -3.76
C PHE A 17 -6.24 -8.73 -2.45
N GLY A 18 -6.06 -10.06 -2.51
CA GLY A 18 -5.82 -10.91 -1.34
C GLY A 18 -6.90 -10.82 -0.26
N GLY A 19 -8.09 -11.37 -0.52
CA GLY A 19 -9.16 -11.44 0.49
C GLY A 19 -9.82 -10.09 0.80
N GLY A 20 -9.79 -9.13 -0.14
CA GLY A 20 -10.50 -7.86 -0.04
C GLY A 20 -9.69 -6.70 0.58
N VAL A 21 -8.39 -6.90 0.81
CA VAL A 21 -7.46 -5.87 1.29
C VAL A 21 -7.41 -4.73 0.27
N ARG A 22 -7.72 -3.50 0.69
CA ARG A 22 -7.66 -2.28 -0.15
C ARG A 22 -6.24 -1.75 -0.17
N VAL A 23 -5.34 -2.42 -0.90
CA VAL A 23 -3.92 -2.07 -0.91
C VAL A 23 -3.65 -0.67 -1.50
N ALA A 24 -4.35 -0.30 -2.58
CA ALA A 24 -4.20 0.93 -3.34
C ALA A 24 -5.60 1.53 -3.55
N PRO A 25 -6.24 2.11 -2.53
CA PRO A 25 -7.66 2.44 -2.52
C PRO A 25 -8.14 3.28 -3.72
N ASP A 26 -7.25 4.06 -4.32
CA ASP A 26 -7.55 5.01 -5.39
C ASP A 26 -7.24 4.45 -6.80
N ALA A 27 -6.68 3.25 -6.90
CA ALA A 27 -6.31 2.65 -8.18
C ALA A 27 -7.52 2.39 -9.08
N ALA A 28 -7.44 2.77 -10.36
CA ALA A 28 -8.49 2.54 -11.34
C ALA A 28 -8.00 1.61 -12.46
N PRO A 29 -8.74 0.54 -12.82
CA PRO A 29 -8.27 -0.42 -13.82
C PRO A 29 -8.35 0.10 -15.27
N ASP A 30 -8.98 1.24 -15.50
CA ASP A 30 -9.31 1.80 -16.81
C ASP A 30 -8.71 3.20 -17.05
N ASP A 31 -7.82 3.68 -16.18
CA ASP A 31 -7.13 4.97 -16.33
C ASP A 31 -5.79 4.90 -17.09
N GLY A 32 -5.33 3.67 -17.39
CA GLY A 32 -4.06 3.42 -18.06
C GLY A 32 -2.82 3.59 -17.18
N LEU A 33 -2.99 3.66 -15.85
CA LEU A 33 -1.94 3.81 -14.86
C LEU A 33 -1.82 2.56 -13.96
N LEU A 34 -0.75 2.52 -13.19
CA LEU A 34 -0.56 1.58 -12.08
C LEU A 34 -0.24 2.38 -10.83
N ASP A 35 -0.87 2.03 -9.72
CA ASP A 35 -0.58 2.62 -8.42
C ASP A 35 0.51 1.84 -7.70
N VAL A 36 1.51 2.56 -7.18
CA VAL A 36 2.67 1.97 -6.52
C VAL A 36 2.65 2.29 -5.03
N VAL A 37 2.17 1.35 -4.22
CA VAL A 37 2.16 1.51 -2.76
C VAL A 37 3.50 1.07 -2.19
N VAL A 38 4.20 1.98 -1.53
CA VAL A 38 5.47 1.71 -0.86
C VAL A 38 5.26 1.73 0.65
N ALA A 39 5.59 0.62 1.29
CA ALA A 39 5.73 0.54 2.73
C ALA A 39 7.21 0.66 3.08
N GLY A 40 7.59 1.81 3.65
CA GLY A 40 8.94 2.10 4.13
C GLY A 40 9.39 1.16 5.26
N PRO A 41 10.48 1.50 5.97
CA PRO A 41 11.02 0.64 7.02
C PRO A 41 10.00 0.44 8.15
N LEU A 42 9.40 -0.75 8.20
CA LEU A 42 8.42 -1.14 9.21
C LEU A 42 8.92 -2.40 9.91
N GLY A 43 9.14 -2.29 11.22
CA GLY A 43 9.30 -3.47 12.07
C GLY A 43 7.97 -4.20 12.26
N ARG A 44 8.01 -5.42 12.83
CA ARG A 44 6.82 -6.26 13.11
C ARG A 44 5.65 -5.51 13.74
N TRP A 45 5.92 -4.66 14.73
CA TRP A 45 4.90 -3.90 15.45
C TRP A 45 4.31 -2.75 14.62
N GLY A 46 5.12 -2.14 13.76
CA GLY A 46 4.63 -1.14 12.80
C GLY A 46 3.69 -1.78 11.79
N ALA A 47 4.10 -2.90 11.20
CA ALA A 47 3.26 -3.68 10.29
C ALA A 47 1.95 -4.12 10.96
N ALA A 48 2.00 -4.62 12.20
CA ALA A 48 0.82 -5.04 12.95
C ALA A 48 -0.18 -3.89 13.22
N ARG A 49 0.29 -2.64 13.33
CA ARG A 49 -0.57 -1.45 13.48
C ARG A 49 -1.17 -0.98 12.16
N VAL A 50 -0.42 -1.11 11.07
CA VAL A 50 -0.84 -0.67 9.73
C VAL A 50 -1.82 -1.66 9.09
N PHE A 51 -1.59 -2.96 9.27
CA PHE A 51 -2.31 -4.03 8.56
C PHE A 51 -3.85 -3.99 8.75
N PRO A 52 -4.41 -3.81 9.96
CA PRO A 52 -5.87 -3.67 10.13
C PRO A 52 -6.44 -2.44 9.43
N GLY A 53 -5.59 -1.47 9.08
CA GLY A 53 -5.92 -0.31 8.28
C GLY A 53 -6.23 -0.62 6.83
N MET A 54 -5.58 -1.64 6.27
CA MET A 54 -5.62 -1.92 4.83
C MET A 54 -6.99 -2.38 4.33
N TYR A 55 -7.83 -2.99 5.19
CA TYR A 55 -9.20 -3.35 4.80
C TYR A 55 -10.12 -2.13 4.60
N ALA A 56 -9.78 -1.02 5.24
CA ALA A 56 -10.49 0.26 5.12
C ALA A 56 -9.72 1.29 4.27
N GLY A 57 -8.53 0.96 3.75
CA GLY A 57 -7.66 1.90 3.02
C GLY A 57 -6.96 2.95 3.88
N ARG A 58 -7.16 2.94 5.20
CA ARG A 58 -6.58 3.93 6.15
C ARG A 58 -5.09 3.72 6.44
N HIS A 59 -4.47 2.67 5.89
CA HIS A 59 -3.02 2.45 6.01
C HIS A 59 -2.22 3.56 5.34
N LEU A 60 -2.78 4.24 4.33
CA LEU A 60 -2.16 5.40 3.67
C LEU A 60 -2.03 6.63 4.59
N ALA A 61 -2.77 6.70 5.71
CA ALA A 61 -2.61 7.76 6.70
C ALA A 61 -1.33 7.57 7.55
N HIS A 62 -0.70 6.39 7.50
CA HIS A 62 0.53 6.12 8.24
C HIS A 62 1.74 6.68 7.47
N ARG A 63 2.55 7.54 8.11
CA ARG A 63 3.69 8.24 7.47
C ARG A 63 4.72 7.34 6.76
N ALA A 64 4.83 6.08 7.15
CA ALA A 64 5.73 5.12 6.52
C ALA A 64 5.10 4.38 5.31
N VAL A 65 3.89 4.76 4.89
CA VAL A 65 3.20 4.19 3.74
C VAL A 65 2.85 5.33 2.79
N GLY A 66 3.17 5.16 1.51
CA GLY A 66 2.84 6.12 0.45
C GLY A 66 2.43 5.42 -0.84
N THR A 67 1.92 6.21 -1.77
CA THR A 67 1.49 5.84 -3.13
C THR A 67 2.18 6.75 -4.15
#